data_AF-A0A7C4W106-F1
#
_entry.id   AF-A0A7C4W106-F1
#
_cell.length_a   1.000
_cell.length_b   1.000
_cell.length_c   1.000
_cell.angle_alpha   90.00
_cell.angle_beta   90.00
_cell.angle_gamma   90.00
#
_symmetry.space_group_name_H-M   'P 1'
#
loop_
_entity.id
_entity.type
_entity.pdbx_description
1 polymer ?
#
loop_
_entity_poly.entity_id
_entity_poly.type
_entity_poly.pdbx_seq_one_letter_code
_entity_poly.pdbx_strand_id
1 'polypeptide(L)'
;MKGKFVWGLAVAACVVLVSAWVIAGTTVSDVIKMNTKGYTAHTKGIVEFTHKKHAEDYKIACGDCHHDKDGKPLTNLKAGDNVQGCIECHKIPGEKPKGKDAPKLSQKEALQYHAEAMHQNCQGCHKE
;
A
#
# COMPACT_ATOMS: atom_id res chain seq x y z
N MET A 1 14.21 73.04 14.83
CA MET A 1 13.24 73.75 13.97
C MET A 1 12.90 72.80 12.82
N LYS A 2 11.67 72.24 12.80
CA LYS A 2 10.59 72.54 11.81
C LYS A 2 11.05 72.23 10.36
N GLY A 3 10.45 71.38 9.53
CA GLY A 3 9.21 70.58 9.50
C GLY A 3 9.25 69.74 8.20
N LYS A 4 8.60 68.56 8.12
CA LYS A 4 7.22 68.28 7.63
C LYS A 4 7.21 67.67 6.21
N PHE A 5 6.17 66.83 5.96
CA PHE A 5 5.70 66.20 4.70
C PHE A 5 6.39 64.88 4.30
N VAL A 6 5.89 63.69 4.66
CA VAL A 6 4.64 62.98 4.29
C VAL A 6 4.46 62.80 2.78
N TRP A 7 4.54 61.54 2.33
CA TRP A 7 3.83 60.85 1.23
C TRP A 7 4.69 59.61 0.85
N GLY A 8 4.21 58.38 0.71
CA GLY A 8 2.87 57.81 0.72
C GLY A 8 3.00 56.29 0.59
N LEU A 9 1.92 55.59 0.93
CA LEU A 9 1.66 54.18 0.66
C LEU A 9 2.31 53.68 -0.63
N ALA A 10 3.09 52.59 -0.56
CA ALA A 10 3.39 51.78 -1.72
C ALA A 10 3.47 50.30 -1.33
N VAL A 11 2.49 49.56 -1.86
CA VAL A 11 2.52 48.12 -2.14
C VAL A 11 2.18 47.21 -0.96
N ALA A 12 0.88 47.13 -0.72
CA ALA A 12 0.21 45.84 -0.57
C ALA A 12 0.69 44.88 -1.68
N ALA A 13 1.52 43.91 -1.33
CA ALA A 13 1.78 42.73 -2.13
C ALA A 13 1.30 41.51 -1.36
N CYS A 14 0.13 41.03 -1.78
CA CYS A 14 -0.49 39.79 -1.38
C CYS A 14 0.47 38.61 -1.54
N VAL A 15 1.10 38.16 -0.45
CA VAL A 15 1.60 36.78 -0.38
C VAL A 15 0.59 36.01 0.45
N VAL A 16 -0.52 35.67 -0.21
CA VAL A 16 -1.39 34.58 0.23
C VAL A 16 -0.53 33.32 0.17
N LEU A 17 0.03 32.93 1.31
CA LEU A 17 0.63 31.61 1.49
C LEU A 17 -0.52 30.61 1.37
N VAL A 18 -0.73 30.11 0.14
CA VAL A 18 -1.54 28.93 -0.11
C VAL A 18 -0.83 27.79 0.60
N SER A 19 -1.23 27.52 1.83
CA SER A 19 -0.92 26.26 2.50
C SER A 19 -1.66 25.17 1.74
N ALA A 20 -1.04 24.67 0.68
CA ALA A 20 -1.37 23.37 0.12
C ALA A 20 -1.06 22.34 1.21
N TRP A 21 -2.03 22.11 2.09
CA TRP A 21 -2.05 20.93 2.92
C TRP A 21 -2.10 19.75 1.96
N VAL A 22 -0.94 19.14 1.71
CA VAL A 22 -0.84 17.86 1.05
C VAL A 22 -1.51 16.86 1.99
N ILE A 23 -2.78 16.55 1.75
CA ILE A 23 -3.46 15.43 2.37
C ILE A 23 -2.90 14.16 1.70
N ALA A 24 -1.69 13.78 2.07
CA ALA A 24 -1.15 12.48 1.72
C ALA A 24 -1.81 11.46 2.66
N GLY A 25 -2.73 10.64 2.11
CA GLY A 25 -3.23 9.46 2.81
C GLY A 25 -4.74 9.32 2.98
N THR A 26 -5.58 9.77 2.04
CA THR A 26 -7.04 9.53 2.12
C THR A 26 -7.65 8.83 0.90
N THR A 27 -6.87 8.52 -0.14
CA THR A 27 -7.38 7.90 -1.36
C THR A 27 -6.88 6.45 -1.49
N VAL A 28 -7.83 5.53 -1.51
CA VAL A 28 -7.58 4.12 -1.86
C VAL A 28 -7.57 4.04 -3.38
N SER A 29 -6.51 3.47 -3.96
CA SER A 29 -6.40 3.35 -5.41
C SER A 29 -7.39 2.32 -5.96
N ASP A 30 -8.13 2.67 -7.01
CA ASP A 30 -9.09 1.77 -7.66
C ASP A 30 -8.41 0.50 -8.20
N VAL A 31 -7.24 0.70 -8.82
CA VAL A 31 -6.37 -0.35 -9.35
C VAL A 31 -4.97 -0.18 -8.77
N ILE A 32 -4.44 -1.26 -8.22
CA ILE A 32 -3.10 -1.32 -7.63
C ILE A 32 -2.23 -2.21 -8.51
N LYS A 33 -1.10 -1.69 -8.97
CA LYS A 33 -0.07 -2.53 -9.59
C LYS A 33 0.66 -3.28 -8.48
N MET A 34 0.65 -4.61 -8.53
CA MET A 34 1.39 -5.47 -7.60
C MET A 34 2.90 -5.46 -7.90
N ASN A 35 3.47 -4.26 -8.00
CA ASN A 35 4.88 -4.00 -8.23
C ASN A 35 5.49 -3.46 -6.95
N THR A 36 5.97 -4.37 -6.10
CA THR A 36 6.55 -4.00 -4.81
C THR A 36 8.06 -3.86 -4.89
N LYS A 37 8.60 -2.97 -4.05
CA LYS A 37 10.04 -2.83 -3.87
C LYS A 37 10.59 -4.10 -3.23
N GLY A 38 11.69 -4.64 -3.75
CA GLY A 38 12.31 -5.88 -3.27
C GLY A 38 12.57 -6.89 -4.39
N TYR A 39 11.83 -6.82 -5.49
CA TYR A 39 12.11 -7.61 -6.68
C TYR A 39 13.14 -6.89 -7.55
N THR A 40 14.29 -7.52 -7.78
CA THR A 40 15.33 -7.02 -8.70
C THR A 40 14.98 -7.29 -10.16
N ALA A 41 14.28 -8.40 -10.41
CA ALA A 41 13.73 -8.77 -11.70
C ALA A 41 12.39 -9.51 -11.50
N HIS A 42 11.51 -9.40 -12.49
CA HIS A 42 10.23 -10.09 -12.51
C HIS A 42 10.27 -11.21 -13.54
N THR A 43 9.91 -12.43 -13.12
CA THR A 43 9.82 -13.60 -14.02
C THR A 43 8.44 -13.74 -14.66
N LYS A 44 7.45 -12.98 -14.17
CA LYS A 44 6.07 -12.92 -14.65
C LYS A 44 5.65 -11.46 -14.82
N GLY A 45 4.57 -11.22 -15.57
CA GLY A 45 4.00 -9.87 -15.70
C GLY A 45 3.50 -9.32 -14.36
N ILE A 46 3.54 -7.99 -14.22
CA ILE A 46 2.96 -7.31 -13.05
C ILE A 46 1.45 -7.44 -13.07
N VAL A 47 0.88 -7.95 -11.98
CA VAL A 47 -0.57 -8.06 -11.82
C VAL A 47 -1.17 -6.69 -11.53
N GLU A 48 -2.22 -6.32 -12.25
CA GLU A 48 -3.08 -5.19 -11.92
C GLU A 48 -4.26 -5.69 -11.07
N PHE A 49 -4.30 -5.29 -9.80
CA PHE A 49 -5.31 -5.69 -8.85
C PHE A 49 -6.40 -4.61 -8.74
N THR A 50 -7.63 -4.95 -9.09
CA THR A 50 -8.78 -4.04 -9.00
C THR A 50 -9.30 -3.96 -7.56
N HIS A 51 -8.59 -3.24 -6.69
CA HIS A 51 -8.89 -3.13 -5.26
C HIS A 51 -10.33 -2.65 -5.00
N LYS A 52 -10.78 -1.62 -5.71
CA LYS A 52 -12.14 -1.09 -5.55
C LYS A 52 -13.20 -2.15 -5.83
N LYS A 53 -13.03 -2.97 -6.87
CA LYS A 53 -13.96 -4.04 -7.21
C LYS A 53 -14.08 -5.07 -6.08
N HIS A 54 -12.96 -5.45 -5.46
CA HIS A 54 -12.97 -6.40 -4.35
C HIS A 54 -13.68 -5.83 -3.13
N ALA A 55 -13.41 -4.57 -2.77
CA ALA A 55 -14.02 -3.94 -1.61
C ALA A 55 -15.51 -3.57 -1.83
N GLU A 56 -15.84 -2.97 -2.97
CA GLU A 56 -17.16 -2.38 -3.23
C GLU A 56 -18.12 -3.30 -3.96
N ASP A 57 -17.68 -4.02 -4.99
CA ASP A 57 -18.60 -4.85 -5.78
C ASP A 57 -18.75 -6.23 -5.13
N TYR A 58 -17.63 -6.83 -4.76
CA TYR A 58 -17.58 -8.18 -4.16
C TYR A 58 -17.77 -8.16 -2.64
N LYS A 59 -17.81 -6.98 -2.02
CA LYS A 59 -18.04 -6.78 -0.58
C LYS A 59 -17.06 -7.56 0.31
N ILE A 60 -15.83 -7.78 -0.17
CA ILE A 60 -14.77 -8.43 0.59
C ILE A 60 -14.35 -7.51 1.73
N ALA A 61 -14.22 -8.06 2.94
CA ALA A 61 -13.85 -7.26 4.10
C ALA A 61 -12.36 -6.89 4.04
N CYS A 62 -11.99 -5.72 4.56
CA CYS A 62 -10.58 -5.29 4.61
C CYS A 62 -9.68 -6.34 5.27
N GLY A 63 -10.20 -6.99 6.32
CA GLY A 63 -9.52 -8.02 7.09
C GLY A 63 -9.28 -9.34 6.35
N ASP A 64 -9.98 -9.59 5.24
CA ASP A 64 -9.80 -10.82 4.46
C ASP A 64 -8.45 -10.82 3.72
N CYS A 65 -7.85 -9.65 3.51
CA CYS A 65 -6.50 -9.50 2.96
C CYS A 65 -5.54 -8.86 3.98
N HIS A 66 -5.97 -7.84 4.71
CA HIS A 66 -5.13 -7.14 5.68
C HIS A 66 -5.21 -7.81 7.05
N HIS A 67 -4.12 -8.43 7.46
CA HIS A 67 -4.00 -9.12 8.73
C HIS A 67 -2.84 -8.59 9.57
N ASP A 68 -2.85 -8.89 10.87
CA ASP A 68 -1.73 -8.60 11.77
C ASP A 68 -0.58 -9.62 11.60
N LYS A 69 0.50 -9.42 12.36
CA LYS A 69 1.67 -10.31 12.36
C LYS A 69 1.38 -11.76 12.75
N ASP A 70 0.26 -12.02 13.41
CA ASP A 70 -0.17 -13.34 13.86
C ASP A 70 -1.19 -13.97 12.89
N GLY A 71 -1.47 -13.29 11.77
CA GLY A 71 -2.41 -13.74 10.74
C GLY A 71 -3.87 -13.45 11.08
N LYS A 72 -4.15 -12.60 12.07
CA LYS A 72 -5.53 -12.25 12.44
C LYS A 72 -6.05 -11.12 11.57
N PRO A 73 -7.28 -11.20 11.05
CA PRO A 73 -7.90 -10.14 10.25
C PRO A 73 -7.90 -8.79 10.98
N LEU A 74 -7.55 -7.71 10.27
CA LEU A 74 -7.70 -6.35 10.77
C LEU A 74 -9.14 -5.87 10.53
N THR A 75 -9.98 -5.95 11.57
CA THR A 75 -11.43 -5.72 11.46
C THR A 75 -11.86 -4.26 11.56
N ASN A 76 -10.97 -3.37 12.00
CA ASN A 76 -11.31 -1.97 12.28
C ASN A 76 -10.88 -0.99 11.17
N LEU A 77 -10.32 -1.50 10.07
CA LEU A 77 -9.85 -0.72 8.93
C LEU A 77 -11.00 -0.07 8.18
N LYS A 78 -10.78 1.17 7.77
CA LYS A 78 -11.66 1.99 6.93
C LYS A 78 -10.93 2.36 5.64
N ALA A 79 -11.70 2.67 4.60
CA ALA A 79 -11.12 3.19 3.37
C ALA A 79 -10.32 4.46 3.65
N GLY A 80 -9.07 4.48 3.18
CA GLY A 80 -8.12 5.58 3.39
C GLY A 80 -7.21 5.38 4.61
N ASP A 81 -7.46 4.38 5.47
CA ASP A 81 -6.53 4.06 6.54
C ASP A 81 -5.18 3.61 5.96
N ASN A 82 -4.10 3.99 6.63
CA ASN A 82 -2.77 3.52 6.28
C ASN A 82 -2.65 2.02 6.57
N VAL A 83 -2.20 1.27 5.56
CA VAL A 83 -1.96 -0.17 5.65
C VAL A 83 -0.56 -0.49 5.16
N GLN A 84 0.02 -1.57 5.69
CA GLN A 84 1.34 -2.04 5.28
C GLN A 84 1.25 -2.94 4.06
N GLY A 85 2.27 -2.88 3.20
CA GLY A 85 2.40 -3.79 2.07
C GLY A 85 2.84 -5.18 2.54
N CYS A 86 2.40 -6.24 1.83
CA CYS A 86 2.71 -7.62 2.20
C CYS A 86 4.23 -7.87 2.36
N ILE A 87 5.06 -7.25 1.51
CA ILE A 87 6.52 -7.40 1.51
C ILE A 87 7.19 -6.91 2.81
N GLU A 88 6.53 -6.06 3.60
CA GLU A 88 7.08 -5.56 4.86
C GLU A 88 7.25 -6.68 5.89
N CYS A 89 6.39 -7.70 5.85
CA CYS A 89 6.45 -8.87 6.71
C CYS A 89 6.88 -10.14 5.95
N HIS A 90 6.39 -10.33 4.72
CA HIS A 90 6.73 -11.45 3.84
C HIS A 90 7.96 -11.09 2.99
N LYS A 91 9.11 -10.94 3.65
CA LYS A 91 10.27 -10.19 3.14
C LYS A 91 11.05 -10.85 2.01
N ILE A 92 10.92 -12.16 1.78
CA ILE A 92 11.71 -12.87 0.78
C ILE A 92 11.00 -12.74 -0.58
N PRO A 93 11.57 -12.02 -1.57
CA PRO A 93 10.94 -11.89 -2.88
C PRO A 93 10.91 -13.25 -3.61
N GLY A 94 9.83 -13.50 -4.34
CA GLY A 94 9.67 -14.72 -5.14
C GLY A 94 8.95 -15.86 -4.43
N GLU A 95 8.92 -17.01 -5.11
CA GLU A 95 8.32 -18.26 -4.63
C GLU A 95 9.32 -19.01 -3.75
N LYS A 96 8.83 -19.88 -2.88
CA LYS A 96 9.71 -20.78 -2.12
C LYS A 96 10.47 -21.74 -3.06
N PRO A 97 11.63 -22.28 -2.66
CA PRO A 97 12.35 -23.29 -3.43
C PRO A 97 11.45 -24.49 -3.77
N LYS A 98 11.56 -24.98 -5.01
CA LYS A 98 10.82 -26.14 -5.53
C LYS A 98 11.80 -27.14 -6.12
N GLY A 99 11.47 -28.42 -6.05
CA GLY A 99 12.30 -29.50 -6.59
C GLY A 99 12.57 -30.60 -5.57
N LYS A 100 13.25 -31.67 -6.02
CA LYS A 100 13.55 -32.85 -5.20
C LYS A 100 14.47 -32.52 -4.02
N ASP A 101 15.38 -31.56 -4.22
CA ASP A 101 16.39 -31.16 -3.25
C ASP A 101 16.00 -29.90 -2.45
N ALA A 102 14.78 -29.40 -2.64
CA ALA A 102 14.31 -28.23 -1.91
C ALA A 102 14.10 -28.57 -0.42
N PRO A 103 14.47 -27.66 0.51
CA PRO A 103 14.22 -27.87 1.93
C PRO A 103 12.72 -28.01 2.19
N LYS A 104 12.37 -28.91 3.11
CA LYS A 104 11.00 -29.01 3.62
C LYS A 104 10.73 -27.85 4.56
N LEU A 105 10.06 -26.83 4.05
CA LEU A 105 9.63 -25.68 4.84
C LEU A 105 8.30 -25.97 5.54
N SER A 106 8.18 -25.55 6.79
CA SER A 106 6.89 -25.37 7.45
C SER A 106 6.06 -24.31 6.72
N GLN A 107 4.76 -24.26 6.98
CA GLN A 107 3.90 -23.23 6.40
C GLN A 107 4.37 -21.82 6.76
N LYS A 108 4.80 -21.61 8.01
CA LYS A 108 5.28 -20.30 8.47
C LYS A 108 6.55 -19.86 7.75
N GLU A 109 7.47 -20.79 7.51
CA GLU A 109 8.69 -20.52 6.74
C GLU A 109 8.38 -20.26 5.27
N ALA A 110 7.48 -21.05 4.67
CA ALA A 110 7.02 -20.83 3.31
C ALA A 110 6.36 -19.45 3.14
N LEU A 111 5.59 -19.00 4.13
CA LEU A 111 4.97 -17.68 4.12
C LEU A 111 5.98 -16.53 4.24
N GLN A 112 7.24 -16.75 4.61
CA GLN A 112 8.23 -15.67 4.53
C GLN A 112 8.48 -15.21 3.08
N TYR A 113 8.16 -16.06 2.11
CA TYR A 113 8.22 -15.77 0.68
C TYR A 113 6.98 -14.98 0.25
N HIS A 114 7.21 -13.76 -0.25
CA HIS A 114 6.17 -12.83 -0.68
C HIS A 114 5.20 -13.44 -1.70
N ALA A 115 5.72 -14.18 -2.68
CA ALA A 115 4.85 -14.77 -3.69
C ALA A 115 3.98 -15.89 -3.10
N GLU A 116 4.45 -16.63 -2.10
CA GLU A 116 3.63 -17.65 -1.43
C GLU A 116 2.48 -17.01 -0.66
N ALA A 117 2.74 -15.91 0.06
CA ALA A 117 1.70 -15.14 0.75
C ALA A 117 0.65 -14.61 -0.23
N MET A 118 1.08 -14.02 -1.35
CA MET A 118 0.19 -13.58 -2.41
C MET A 118 -0.60 -14.73 -3.04
N HIS A 119 0.06 -15.84 -3.38
CA HIS A 119 -0.62 -16.98 -4.00
C HIS A 119 -1.65 -17.60 -3.06
N GLN A 120 -1.33 -17.72 -1.77
CA GLN A 120 -2.28 -18.20 -0.78
C GLN A 120 -3.50 -17.26 -0.70
N ASN A 121 -3.30 -15.94 -0.64
CA ASN A 121 -4.39 -14.97 -0.51
C ASN A 121 -5.24 -14.88 -1.79
N CYS A 122 -4.61 -14.62 -2.93
CA CYS A 122 -5.30 -14.38 -4.20
C CYS A 122 -5.85 -15.68 -4.80
N GLN A 123 -5.04 -16.74 -4.90
CA GLN A 123 -5.49 -17.99 -5.51
C GLN A 123 -6.35 -18.81 -4.56
N GLY A 124 -6.18 -18.68 -3.25
CA GLY A 124 -7.03 -19.37 -2.27
C GLY A 124 -8.49 -18.98 -2.47
N CYS A 125 -8.79 -17.69 -2.32
CA CYS A 125 -10.13 -17.16 -2.49
C CYS A 125 -10.70 -17.41 -3.91
N HIS A 126 -9.90 -17.29 -4.97
CA HIS A 126 -10.39 -17.50 -6.35
C HIS A 126 -10.63 -18.97 -6.72
N LYS A 127 -10.17 -19.93 -5.91
CA LYS A 127 -10.39 -21.37 -6.14
C LYS A 127 -11.62 -21.92 -5.42
N GLU A 128 -12.12 -21.18 -4.43
CA GLU A 128 -13.37 -21.48 -3.73
C GLU A 128 -14.59 -21.15 -4.61
#